data_AF-A0A5R2MWI3-F1
#
_entry.id   AF-A0A5R2MWI3-F1
#
_cell.length_a   1.000
_cell.length_b   1.000
_cell.length_c   1.000
_cell.angle_alpha   90.00
_cell.angle_beta   90.00
_cell.angle_gamma   90.00
#
_symmetry.space_group_name_H-M   'P 1'
#
loop_
_entity.id
_entity.type
_entity.pdbx_description
1 polymer ?
#
loop_
_entity_poly.entity_id
_entity_poly.type
_entity_poly.pdbx_seq_one_letter_code
_entity_poly.pdbx_strand_id
1 'polypeptide(L)'
;VSGLARRASEAGRPLFVLWLDAHPDFHTLDTTASGNLHGVPLAYASGQAGFSGYFPDLPAAVDPKRICTMGLRSVDPAERSALNQAGVIVHDMRAIDEHGIAPLLRAFLARV
;
A
#
# COMPACT_ATOMS: atom_id res chain seq x y z
N VAL A 1 1.09 -0.48 -10.77
CA VAL A 1 1.87 -1.33 -9.82
C VAL A 1 1.94 -2.79 -10.28
N SER A 2 0.82 -3.47 -10.53
CA SER A 2 0.79 -4.92 -10.80
C SER A 2 1.64 -5.41 -11.98
N GLY A 3 1.75 -4.63 -13.07
CA GLY A 3 2.66 -4.98 -14.19
C GLY A 3 4.14 -5.00 -13.78
N LEU A 4 4.56 -4.07 -12.92
CA LEU A 4 5.91 -4.07 -12.36
C LEU A 4 6.11 -5.18 -11.34
N ALA A 5 5.08 -5.52 -10.55
CA ALA A 5 5.14 -6.65 -9.62
C ALA A 5 5.37 -7.97 -10.36
N ARG A 6 4.64 -8.18 -11.47
CA ARG A 6 4.86 -9.32 -12.36
C ARG A 6 6.29 -9.34 -12.91
N ARG A 7 6.76 -8.22 -13.48
CA ARG A 7 8.12 -8.16 -14.05
C ARG A 7 9.21 -8.43 -13.01
N ALA A 8 9.05 -7.91 -11.80
CA ALA A 8 9.98 -8.12 -10.70
C ALA A 8 10.01 -9.59 -10.28
N SER A 9 8.83 -10.23 -10.16
CA SER A 9 8.70 -11.67 -9.90
C SER A 9 9.38 -12.53 -10.97
N GLU A 10 9.11 -12.25 -12.25
CA GLU A 10 9.77 -12.93 -13.39
C GLU A 10 11.29 -12.76 -13.39
N ALA A 11 11.80 -11.65 -12.84
CA ALA A 11 13.22 -11.39 -12.70
C ALA A 11 13.83 -11.95 -11.40
N GLY A 12 13.05 -12.59 -10.53
CA GLY A 12 13.50 -13.05 -9.21
C GLY A 12 13.93 -11.91 -8.28
N ARG A 13 13.37 -10.70 -8.47
CA ARG A 13 13.72 -9.50 -7.67
C ARG A 13 12.52 -9.04 -6.85
N PRO A 14 12.74 -8.56 -5.60
CA PRO A 14 11.68 -7.93 -4.83
C PRO A 14 11.26 -6.60 -5.46
N LEU A 15 9.95 -6.30 -5.43
CA LEU A 15 9.42 -4.96 -5.70
C LEU A 15 9.11 -4.27 -4.37
N PHE A 16 9.57 -3.03 -4.23
CA PHE A 16 9.21 -2.13 -3.15
C PHE A 16 8.33 -1.00 -3.71
N VAL A 17 7.37 -0.53 -2.91
CA VAL A 17 6.42 0.52 -3.30
C VAL A 17 6.48 1.65 -2.28
N LEU A 18 6.78 2.86 -2.75
CA LEU A 18 6.57 4.09 -2.01
C LEU A 18 5.26 4.72 -2.50
N TRP A 19 4.25 4.77 -1.63
CA TRP A 19 2.94 5.34 -1.89
C TRP A 19 2.85 6.74 -1.27
N LEU A 20 2.85 7.78 -2.11
CA LEU A 20 2.82 9.17 -1.68
C LEU A 20 1.41 9.73 -1.87
N ASP A 21 0.60 9.72 -0.82
CA ASP A 21 -0.79 10.13 -0.89
C ASP A 21 -1.32 10.61 0.47
N ALA A 22 -2.43 11.35 0.45
CA ALA A 22 -3.23 11.68 1.64
C ALA A 22 -4.01 10.49 2.18
N HIS A 23 -4.38 9.55 1.29
CA HIS A 23 -5.19 8.38 1.57
C HIS A 23 -4.39 7.09 1.45
N PRO A 24 -4.73 6.03 2.22
CA PRO A 24 -4.07 4.73 2.08
C PRO A 24 -4.36 4.03 0.76
N ASP A 25 -5.55 4.27 0.20
CA ASP A 25 -6.13 3.51 -0.91
C ASP A 25 -6.11 2.00 -0.64
N PHE A 26 -6.41 1.64 0.62
CA PHE A 26 -6.25 0.29 1.18
C PHE A 26 -7.58 -0.34 1.60
N HIS A 27 -8.69 0.14 1.04
CA HIS A 27 -9.96 -0.56 1.13
C HIS A 27 -9.99 -1.81 0.24
N THR A 28 -10.72 -2.83 0.69
CA THR A 28 -11.26 -3.90 -0.16
C THR A 28 -12.63 -3.51 -0.70
N LEU A 29 -13.17 -4.28 -1.65
CA LEU A 29 -14.55 -4.07 -2.14
C LEU A 29 -15.60 -4.22 -1.04
N ASP A 30 -15.30 -4.99 0.01
CA ASP A 30 -16.21 -5.21 1.15
C ASP A 30 -16.17 -4.07 2.19
N THR A 31 -15.10 -3.28 2.21
CA THR A 31 -14.87 -2.28 3.27
C THR A 31 -15.07 -0.84 2.82
N THR A 32 -15.03 -0.56 1.51
CA THR A 32 -15.28 0.78 1.01
C THR A 32 -16.73 1.21 1.26
N ALA A 33 -16.93 2.39 1.85
CA ALA A 33 -18.27 2.95 2.06
C ALA A 33 -18.76 3.81 0.87
N SER A 34 -17.83 4.29 0.03
CA SER A 34 -18.16 5.16 -1.12
C SER A 34 -18.45 4.38 -2.39
N GLY A 35 -17.98 3.13 -2.48
CA GLY A 35 -17.99 2.34 -3.72
C GLY A 35 -16.99 2.81 -4.77
N ASN A 36 -16.19 3.85 -4.50
CA ASN A 36 -15.23 4.38 -5.47
C ASN A 36 -13.98 3.50 -5.54
N LEU A 37 -13.67 3.00 -6.73
CA LEU A 37 -12.54 2.08 -6.97
C LEU A 37 -11.15 2.75 -6.87
N HIS A 38 -11.07 4.08 -6.72
CA HIS A 38 -9.78 4.74 -6.52
C HIS A 38 -9.18 4.51 -5.12
N GLY A 39 -10.00 4.09 -4.13
CA GLY A 39 -9.57 3.84 -2.75
C GLY A 39 -9.20 2.38 -2.46
N VAL A 40 -9.20 1.52 -3.48
CA VAL A 40 -8.85 0.09 -3.37
C VAL A 40 -7.54 -0.37 -4.08
N PRO A 41 -6.84 0.41 -4.92
CA PRO A 41 -5.70 -0.08 -5.68
C PRO A 41 -4.55 -0.66 -4.86
N LEU A 42 -4.23 -0.11 -3.68
CA LEU A 42 -3.09 -0.58 -2.88
C LEU A 42 -3.41 -1.88 -2.14
N ALA A 43 -4.64 -2.04 -1.66
CA ALA A 43 -5.13 -3.32 -1.13
C ALA A 43 -5.14 -4.40 -2.22
N TYR A 44 -5.68 -4.09 -3.41
CA TYR A 44 -5.66 -5.02 -4.53
C TYR A 44 -4.21 -5.40 -4.88
N ALA A 45 -3.34 -4.43 -5.18
CA ALA A 45 -1.96 -4.69 -5.59
C ALA A 45 -1.12 -5.47 -4.54
N SER A 46 -1.51 -5.41 -3.27
CA SER A 46 -0.86 -6.15 -2.17
C SER A 46 -1.48 -7.52 -1.87
N GLY A 47 -2.42 -7.97 -2.71
CA GLY A 47 -3.02 -9.31 -2.62
C GLY A 47 -4.00 -9.48 -1.47
N GLN A 48 -4.63 -8.39 -0.99
CA GLN A 48 -5.70 -8.51 0.01
C GLN A 48 -6.87 -9.33 -0.56
N ALA A 49 -7.64 -9.97 0.31
CA ALA A 49 -8.86 -10.67 -0.07
C ALA A 49 -10.00 -9.68 -0.44
N GLY A 50 -11.11 -10.20 -0.98
CA GLY A 50 -12.30 -9.39 -1.31
C GLY A 50 -12.34 -8.85 -2.74
N PHE A 51 -11.46 -9.31 -3.63
CA PHE A 51 -11.42 -8.91 -5.05
C PHE A 51 -11.77 -10.04 -6.03
N SER A 52 -11.78 -11.29 -5.56
CA SER A 52 -12.03 -12.47 -6.38
C SER A 52 -13.39 -12.41 -7.07
N GLY A 53 -13.43 -12.67 -8.38
CA GLY A 53 -14.65 -12.63 -9.19
C GLY A 53 -15.06 -11.23 -9.67
N TYR A 54 -14.43 -10.17 -9.15
CA TYR A 54 -14.67 -8.80 -9.58
C TYR A 54 -13.48 -8.21 -10.35
N PHE A 55 -12.27 -8.49 -9.88
CA PHE A 55 -11.03 -8.04 -10.49
C PHE A 55 -10.27 -9.25 -11.07
N PRO A 56 -9.37 -9.05 -12.05
CA PRO A 56 -8.49 -10.10 -12.53
C PRO A 56 -7.63 -10.69 -11.40
N ASP A 57 -7.23 -11.94 -11.53
CA ASP A 57 -6.23 -12.49 -10.62
C ASP A 57 -4.89 -11.78 -10.79
N LEU A 58 -4.19 -11.56 -9.69
CA LEU A 58 -2.87 -10.95 -9.71
C LEU A 58 -1.79 -11.99 -10.00
N PRO A 59 -1.01 -11.85 -11.10
CA PRO A 59 0.09 -12.76 -11.40
C PRO A 59 1.21 -12.73 -10.34
N ALA A 60 1.35 -11.58 -9.67
CA ALA A 60 2.25 -11.37 -8.55
C ALA A 60 1.72 -10.22 -7.69
N ALA A 61 1.60 -10.46 -6.39
CA ALA A 61 1.23 -9.44 -5.40
C ALA A 61 2.50 -8.79 -4.81
N VAL A 62 2.37 -7.51 -4.41
CA VAL A 62 3.41 -6.83 -3.63
C VAL A 62 3.27 -7.26 -2.17
N ASP A 63 4.33 -7.79 -1.57
CA ASP A 63 4.37 -8.05 -0.13
C ASP A 63 4.08 -6.74 0.64
N PRO A 64 3.02 -6.66 1.46
CA PRO A 64 2.68 -5.44 2.19
C PRO A 64 3.84 -4.88 3.03
N LYS A 65 4.75 -5.73 3.52
CA LYS A 65 5.93 -5.32 4.30
C LYS A 65 6.96 -4.56 3.47
N ARG A 66 6.82 -4.53 2.15
CA ARG A 66 7.63 -3.77 1.19
C ARG A 66 6.92 -2.52 0.67
N ILE A 67 5.81 -2.14 1.29
CA ILE A 67 5.05 -0.94 0.99
C ILE A 67 5.32 0.10 2.09
N CYS A 68 5.62 1.33 1.67
CA CYS A 68 5.71 2.49 2.54
C CYS A 68 4.72 3.55 2.07
N THR A 69 3.71 3.86 2.89
CA THR A 69 2.81 4.98 2.65
C THR A 69 3.36 6.22 3.35
N MET A 70 3.39 7.36 2.67
CA MET A 70 3.88 8.61 3.23
C MET A 70 2.96 9.78 2.85
N GLY A 71 2.59 10.60 3.85
CA GLY A 71 1.71 11.76 3.67
C GLY A 71 0.26 11.54 4.13
N LEU A 72 -0.01 10.40 4.78
CA LEU A 72 -1.36 10.06 5.21
C LEU A 72 -1.92 11.11 6.17
N ARG A 73 -3.16 11.52 5.92
CA ARG A 73 -3.90 12.47 6.77
C ARG A 73 -5.42 12.31 6.71
N SER A 74 -5.90 11.44 5.84
CA SER A 74 -7.30 11.06 5.70
C SER A 74 -7.35 9.54 5.59
N VAL A 75 -7.67 8.87 6.70
CA VAL A 75 -7.54 7.42 6.83
C VAL A 75 -8.77 6.87 7.52
N ASP A 76 -9.51 6.01 6.83
CA ASP A 76 -10.70 5.41 7.42
C ASP A 76 -10.32 4.33 8.46
N PRO A 77 -11.15 4.09 9.48
CA PRO A 77 -10.84 3.11 10.54
C PRO A 77 -10.56 1.69 10.02
N ALA A 78 -11.27 1.27 8.96
CA ALA A 78 -11.08 -0.03 8.34
C ALA A 78 -9.69 -0.14 7.67
N GLU A 79 -9.28 0.90 6.93
CA GLU A 79 -7.96 0.96 6.29
C GLU A 79 -6.85 0.99 7.34
N ARG A 80 -7.00 1.78 8.41
CA ARG A 80 -6.03 1.82 9.52
C ARG A 80 -5.79 0.43 10.10
N SER A 81 -6.86 -0.33 10.34
CA SER A 81 -6.77 -1.70 10.85
C SER A 81 -6.06 -2.61 9.84
N ALA A 82 -6.45 -2.55 8.57
CA ALA A 82 -5.87 -3.37 7.50
C ALA A 82 -4.38 -3.09 7.26
N LEU A 83 -3.96 -1.82 7.23
CA LEU A 83 -2.55 -1.43 7.12
C LEU A 83 -1.70 -2.03 8.25
N ASN A 84 -2.18 -1.92 9.49
CA ASN A 84 -1.48 -2.43 10.67
C ASN A 84 -1.37 -3.96 10.63
N GLN A 85 -2.45 -4.67 10.25
CA GLN A 85 -2.46 -6.12 10.16
C GLN A 85 -1.55 -6.64 9.03
N ALA A 86 -1.55 -5.96 7.89
CA ALA A 86 -0.72 -6.33 6.74
C ALA A 86 0.77 -6.04 6.97
N GLY A 87 1.11 -5.13 7.88
CA GLY A 87 2.48 -4.73 8.16
C GLY A 87 3.05 -3.71 7.16
N VAL A 88 2.17 -2.87 6.59
CA VAL A 88 2.55 -1.73 5.75
C VAL A 88 3.28 -0.70 6.61
N ILE A 89 4.35 -0.10 6.09
CA ILE A 89 5.07 0.97 6.77
C ILE A 89 4.28 2.26 6.56
N VAL A 90 3.92 2.94 7.65
CA VAL A 90 3.07 4.14 7.59
C VAL A 90 3.82 5.36 8.16
N HIS A 91 3.89 6.42 7.36
CA HIS A 91 4.36 7.74 7.74
C HIS A 91 3.25 8.77 7.45
N ASP A 92 2.44 9.06 8.46
CA ASP A 92 1.41 10.10 8.36
C ASP A 92 2.05 11.51 8.40
N MET A 93 1.22 12.54 8.24
CA MET A 93 1.69 13.92 8.30
C MET A 93 2.32 14.27 9.64
N ARG A 94 1.87 13.67 10.76
CA ARG A 94 2.47 13.88 12.07
C ARG A 94 3.90 13.34 12.12
N ALA A 95 4.14 12.13 11.62
CA ALA A 95 5.48 11.56 11.54
C ALA A 95 6.41 12.45 10.70
N ILE A 96 5.89 12.98 9.58
CA ILE A 96 6.62 13.92 8.72
C ILE A 96 6.93 15.23 9.45
N ASP A 97 5.98 15.81 10.17
CA ASP A 97 6.18 17.07 10.90
C ASP A 97 7.18 16.90 12.05
N GLU A 98 7.17 15.75 12.73
CA GLU A 98 8.07 15.45 13.86
C GLU A 98 9.50 15.12 13.42
N HIS A 99 9.68 14.41 12.29
CA HIS A 99 10.99 13.83 11.91
C HIS A 99 11.55 14.37 10.59
N GLY A 100 10.73 15.04 9.78
CA GLY A 100 11.03 15.40 8.40
C GLY A 100 10.92 14.22 7.43
N ILE A 101 10.71 14.52 6.15
CA ILE A 101 10.60 13.51 5.08
C ILE A 101 11.90 12.70 4.91
N ALA A 102 13.05 13.38 4.96
CA ALA A 102 14.31 12.79 4.53
C ALA A 102 14.78 11.63 5.43
N PRO A 103 14.73 11.69 6.77
CA PRO A 103 15.05 10.55 7.62
C PRO A 103 14.13 9.34 7.41
N LEU A 104 12.82 9.58 7.30
CA LEU A 104 11.82 8.53 7.10
C LEU A 104 12.03 7.82 5.76
N LEU A 105 12.19 8.60 4.68
CA LEU A 105 12.43 8.05 3.35
C LEU A 105 13.75 7.28 3.28
N ARG A 106 14.83 7.80 3.87
CA ARG A 106 16.13 7.10 3.91
C ARG A 106 16.04 5.74 4.58
N ALA A 107 15.29 5.63 5.67
CA ALA A 107 15.11 4.35 6.38
C ALA A 107 14.41 3.29 5.48
N PHE A 108 13.45 3.71 4.66
CA PHE A 108 12.81 2.80 3.70
C PHE A 108 13.75 2.43 2.54
N LEU A 109 14.44 3.42 1.95
CA LEU A 109 15.36 3.19 0.83
C LEU A 109 16.54 2.27 1.18
N ALA A 110 16.97 2.23 2.43
CA ALA A 110 18.02 1.31 2.89
C ALA A 110 17.62 -0.18 2.80
N ARG A 111 16.35 -0.50 2.56
CA ARG A 111 15.81 -1.86 2.44
C ARG A 111 15.61 -2.32 0.99
N VAL A 112 15.73 -1.41 0.02
CA VAL A 112 15.46 -1.64 -1.42
C VAL A 112 16.68 -2.20 -2.12
#